data_AF-K2S3J4-F1
#
_entry.id   AF-K2S3J4-F1
#
_cell.length_a   1.000
_cell.length_b   1.000
_cell.length_c   1.000
_cell.angle_alpha   90.00
_cell.angle_beta   90.00
_cell.angle_gamma   90.00
#
_symmetry.space_group_name_H-M   'P 1'
#
loop_
_entity.id
_entity.type
_entity.pdbx_description
1 polymer ?
#
loop_
_entity_poly.entity_id
_entity_poly.type
_entity_poly.pdbx_seq_one_letter_code
_entity_poly.pdbx_strand_id
1 'polypeptide(L)'
;MDALELEYRGPFRAMKAGSRGTNKSRTFASWPRAELSGFALVHPAVLDVSLQSTFAALYPPGSIRLRSPMLPVAIERVVVRPRPLLQYQEKGRQEEGRDELTAKAHAEMAWSSFQPVGDVSVCIDGRSEPEVVAHGIRFRGFEEPSPANDTDLFYKTLWQPDVTSVSIPTVDADAHKVEALQRMALFQVRCFVEGLQQGEPGSFRWHHQRMAGYYMRLLRDVKDGRRSDIPSSWLQDREEHIEELYGHWQHVIDARLATAVGRNLLAVCRGKRDMLEVMMEDGKLF
;
A
#
# COMPACT_ATOMS: atom_id res chain seq x y z
N MET A 1 15.85 -7.28 -26.14
CA MET A 1 16.67 -6.05 -26.24
C MET A 1 15.81 -4.90 -26.71
N ASP A 2 15.08 -5.05 -27.81
CA ASP A 2 14.16 -4.01 -28.32
C ASP A 2 13.11 -3.55 -27.29
N ALA A 3 12.54 -4.48 -26.50
CA ALA A 3 11.62 -4.15 -25.40
C ALA A 3 12.26 -3.41 -24.20
N LEU A 4 13.59 -3.24 -24.22
CA LEU A 4 14.40 -2.52 -23.23
C LEU A 4 15.05 -1.28 -23.84
N GLU A 5 14.55 -0.83 -24.99
CA GLU A 5 15.05 0.33 -25.74
C GLU A 5 16.53 0.20 -26.18
N LEU A 6 17.10 -1.01 -26.13
CA LEU A 6 18.40 -1.33 -26.70
C LEU A 6 18.23 -1.73 -28.18
N GLU A 7 18.13 -0.72 -29.04
CA GLU A 7 17.93 -0.88 -30.49
C GLU A 7 19.22 -1.24 -31.24
N TYR A 8 19.73 -2.45 -31.05
CA TYR A 8 20.89 -2.92 -31.82
C TYR A 8 20.56 -3.07 -33.33
N ARG A 9 21.42 -2.52 -34.19
CA ARG A 9 21.27 -2.53 -35.66
C ARG A 9 22.58 -2.86 -36.37
N GLY A 10 22.49 -3.30 -37.62
CA GLY A 10 23.64 -3.60 -38.48
C GLY A 10 24.61 -4.59 -37.83
N PRO A 11 25.93 -4.30 -37.83
CA PRO A 11 26.94 -5.18 -37.24
C PRO A 11 26.71 -5.48 -35.75
N PHE A 12 25.97 -4.63 -35.02
CA PHE A 12 25.70 -4.86 -33.59
C PHE A 12 24.56 -5.86 -33.34
N ARG A 13 23.86 -6.32 -34.39
CA ARG A 13 22.78 -7.32 -34.31
C ARG A 13 23.15 -8.63 -35.02
N ALA A 14 24.30 -9.18 -34.66
CA ALA A 14 24.87 -10.34 -35.34
C ALA A 14 24.79 -11.68 -34.59
N MET A 15 24.25 -11.68 -33.37
CA MET A 15 24.03 -12.91 -32.61
C MET A 15 23.03 -13.81 -33.34
N LYS A 16 23.43 -15.04 -33.66
CA LYS A 16 22.61 -16.02 -34.40
C LYS A 16 22.03 -17.09 -33.48
N ALA A 17 22.78 -17.49 -32.45
CA ALA A 17 22.37 -18.52 -31.52
C ALA A 17 22.97 -18.29 -30.14
N GLY A 18 22.36 -18.89 -29.12
CA GLY A 18 22.91 -18.90 -27.78
C GLY A 18 22.29 -19.98 -26.92
N SER A 19 23.03 -20.42 -25.91
CA SER A 19 22.55 -21.27 -24.83
C SER A 19 22.90 -20.63 -23.49
N ARG A 20 22.06 -20.88 -22.48
CA ARG A 20 22.25 -20.35 -21.14
C ARG A 20 22.15 -21.44 -20.09
N GLY A 21 22.94 -21.29 -19.04
CA GLY A 21 22.79 -21.98 -17.78
C GLY A 21 22.54 -20.96 -16.66
N THR A 22 22.49 -21.43 -15.42
CA THR A 22 22.46 -20.54 -14.27
C THR A 22 23.69 -19.66 -14.30
N ASN A 23 23.50 -18.34 -14.42
CA ASN A 23 24.56 -17.33 -14.38
C ASN A 23 25.64 -17.46 -15.48
N LYS A 24 25.40 -18.25 -16.52
CA LYS A 24 26.36 -18.48 -17.60
C LYS A 24 25.67 -18.50 -18.96
N SER A 25 26.38 -18.09 -20.00
CA SER A 25 25.89 -18.23 -21.37
C SER A 25 27.00 -18.51 -22.35
N ARG A 26 26.63 -19.16 -23.46
CA ARG A 26 27.44 -19.29 -24.66
C ARG A 26 26.65 -18.72 -25.82
N THR A 27 27.19 -17.76 -26.53
CA THR A 27 26.55 -17.19 -27.72
C THR A 27 27.44 -17.37 -28.93
N PHE A 28 26.79 -17.41 -30.10
CA PHE A 28 27.42 -17.51 -31.40
C PHE A 28 26.90 -16.36 -32.28
N ALA A 29 27.82 -15.64 -32.88
CA ALA A 29 27.54 -14.54 -33.79
C ALA A 29 28.32 -14.69 -35.10
N SER A 30 27.76 -14.20 -36.19
CA SER A 30 28.43 -14.17 -37.50
C SER A 30 28.16 -12.87 -38.25
N TRP A 31 29.17 -12.42 -38.99
CA TRP A 31 29.17 -11.19 -39.75
C TRP A 31 29.78 -11.41 -41.14
N PRO A 32 29.26 -10.75 -42.19
CA PRO A 32 30.03 -10.58 -43.41
C PRO A 32 31.32 -9.78 -43.11
N ARG A 33 32.48 -10.25 -43.57
CA ARG A 33 33.77 -9.60 -43.30
C ARG A 33 33.83 -8.16 -43.81
N ALA A 34 33.15 -7.87 -44.92
CA ALA A 34 33.06 -6.53 -45.48
C ALA A 34 32.51 -5.51 -44.47
N GLU A 35 31.57 -5.93 -43.62
CA GLU A 35 30.97 -5.10 -42.58
C GLU A 35 31.91 -4.80 -41.40
N LEU A 36 32.99 -5.57 -41.24
CA LEU A 36 33.94 -5.44 -40.12
C LEU A 36 35.29 -4.84 -40.55
N SER A 37 35.36 -4.22 -41.74
CA SER A 37 36.59 -3.63 -42.28
C SER A 37 37.00 -2.34 -41.54
N GLY A 38 38.30 -1.99 -41.60
CA GLY A 38 38.80 -0.69 -41.09
C GLY A 38 39.34 -0.65 -39.66
N PHE A 39 39.42 -1.79 -38.95
CA PHE A 39 39.95 -1.84 -37.58
C PHE A 39 41.21 -2.70 -37.47
N ALA A 40 42.19 -2.27 -36.67
CA ALA A 40 43.52 -2.91 -36.59
C ALA A 40 43.59 -4.19 -35.74
N LEU A 41 42.69 -4.37 -34.76
CA LEU A 41 42.71 -5.53 -33.86
C LEU A 41 41.36 -6.23 -33.78
N VAL A 42 40.35 -5.58 -33.21
CA VAL A 42 38.99 -6.12 -33.06
C VAL A 42 37.98 -5.04 -33.40
N HIS A 43 36.98 -5.38 -34.19
CA HIS A 43 35.88 -4.48 -34.51
C HIS A 43 34.99 -4.28 -33.27
N PRO A 44 34.58 -3.04 -32.89
CA PRO A 44 33.76 -2.78 -31.72
C PRO A 44 32.47 -3.61 -31.65
N ALA A 45 31.82 -3.85 -32.79
CA ALA A 45 30.63 -4.70 -32.86
C ALA A 45 30.88 -6.14 -32.39
N VAL A 46 32.08 -6.71 -32.61
CA VAL A 46 32.41 -8.06 -32.11
C VAL A 46 32.49 -8.04 -30.58
N LEU A 47 33.06 -6.98 -30.01
CA LEU A 47 33.13 -6.80 -28.55
C LEU A 47 31.75 -6.56 -27.96
N ASP A 48 30.95 -5.67 -28.54
CA ASP A 48 29.61 -5.34 -28.05
C ASP A 48 28.67 -6.55 -28.11
N VAL A 49 28.62 -7.28 -29.24
CA VAL A 49 27.83 -8.52 -29.35
C VAL A 49 28.32 -9.59 -28.38
N SER A 50 29.61 -9.59 -28.04
CA SER A 50 30.12 -10.47 -26.99
C SER A 50 29.67 -10.02 -25.60
N LEU A 51 29.62 -8.71 -25.32
CA LEU A 51 29.04 -8.17 -24.08
C LEU A 51 27.54 -8.46 -23.99
N GLN A 52 26.82 -8.51 -25.11
CA GLN A 52 25.40 -8.88 -25.13
C GLN A 52 25.17 -10.30 -24.56
N SER A 53 26.17 -11.18 -24.60
CA SER A 53 26.09 -12.51 -23.97
C SER A 53 25.91 -12.42 -22.45
N THR A 54 26.44 -11.39 -21.79
CA THR A 54 26.23 -11.18 -20.33
C THR A 54 24.75 -11.08 -19.97
N PHE A 55 23.94 -10.42 -20.82
CA PHE A 55 22.50 -10.34 -20.62
C PHE A 55 21.82 -11.70 -20.81
N ALA A 56 22.29 -12.52 -21.74
CA ALA A 56 21.79 -13.89 -21.92
C ALA A 56 22.12 -14.80 -20.71
N ALA A 57 23.27 -14.57 -20.05
CA ALA A 57 23.62 -15.26 -18.81
C ALA A 57 22.68 -14.87 -17.66
N LEU A 58 22.42 -13.58 -17.49
CA LEU A 58 21.60 -13.03 -16.41
C LEU A 58 20.09 -13.28 -16.59
N TYR A 59 19.58 -13.10 -17.81
CA TYR A 59 18.15 -13.04 -18.08
C TYR A 59 17.74 -13.99 -19.19
N PRO A 60 16.73 -14.86 -18.97
CA PRO A 60 16.16 -15.64 -20.06
C PRO A 60 15.40 -14.72 -21.04
N PRO A 61 15.27 -15.12 -22.32
CA PRO A 61 14.40 -14.42 -23.27
C PRO A 61 12.98 -14.26 -22.71
N GLY A 62 12.40 -13.06 -22.83
CA GLY A 62 11.08 -12.73 -22.29
C GLY A 62 11.03 -12.53 -20.77
N SER A 63 12.17 -12.50 -20.08
CA SER A 63 12.20 -12.19 -18.65
C SER A 63 11.76 -10.76 -18.38
N ILE A 64 10.81 -10.60 -17.46
CA ILE A 64 10.41 -9.29 -16.91
C ILE A 64 11.37 -8.78 -15.83
N ARG A 65 12.45 -9.51 -15.54
CA ARG A 65 13.43 -9.16 -14.48
C ARG A 65 14.37 -8.03 -14.89
N LEU A 66 14.52 -7.78 -16.18
CA LEU A 66 15.24 -6.63 -16.72
C LEU A 66 14.17 -5.61 -17.13
N ARG A 67 14.10 -4.47 -16.44
CA ARG A 67 13.11 -3.40 -16.73
C ARG A 67 13.72 -2.15 -17.35
N SER A 68 14.97 -1.86 -17.00
CA SER A 68 15.74 -0.76 -17.59
C SER A 68 16.89 -1.35 -18.42
N PRO A 69 17.31 -0.69 -19.51
CA PRO A 69 18.58 -0.99 -20.14
C PRO A 69 19.71 -0.90 -19.10
N MET A 70 20.64 -1.84 -19.16
CA MET A 70 21.84 -1.84 -18.33
C MET A 70 23.06 -1.68 -19.23
N LEU A 71 24.00 -0.84 -18.82
CA LEU A 71 25.22 -0.55 -19.58
C LEU A 71 26.46 -0.95 -18.77
N PRO A 72 27.55 -1.38 -19.44
CA PRO A 72 28.84 -1.54 -18.80
C PRO A 72 29.32 -0.17 -18.29
N VAL A 73 29.61 -0.07 -17.00
CA VAL A 73 30.13 1.16 -16.36
C VAL A 73 31.57 1.05 -15.92
N ALA A 74 32.09 -0.16 -15.79
CA ALA A 74 33.48 -0.42 -15.46
C ALA A 74 33.90 -1.79 -15.99
N ILE A 75 35.17 -1.91 -16.37
CA ILE A 75 35.82 -3.18 -16.70
C ILE A 75 37.12 -3.20 -15.91
N GLU A 76 37.34 -4.23 -15.09
CA GLU A 76 38.53 -4.32 -14.25
C GLU A 76 39.78 -4.61 -15.08
N ARG A 77 39.68 -5.55 -16.02
CA ARG A 77 40.81 -5.94 -16.87
C ARG A 77 40.33 -6.44 -18.23
N VAL A 78 41.01 -5.99 -19.28
CA VAL A 78 40.86 -6.56 -20.63
C VAL A 78 42.19 -7.16 -21.06
N VAL A 79 42.16 -8.44 -21.46
CA VAL A 79 43.29 -9.16 -22.02
C VAL A 79 43.01 -9.39 -23.50
N VAL A 80 43.92 -8.92 -24.36
CA VAL A 80 43.84 -9.10 -25.81
C VAL A 80 45.08 -9.85 -26.27
N ARG A 81 44.89 -10.88 -27.10
CA ARG A 81 45.97 -11.62 -27.77
C ARG A 81 46.12 -11.09 -29.19
N PRO A 82 47.04 -10.14 -29.46
CA PRO A 82 47.09 -9.45 -30.75
C PRO A 82 47.59 -10.33 -31.89
N ARG A 83 48.54 -11.24 -31.64
CA ARG A 83 49.14 -12.07 -32.71
C ARG A 83 48.10 -12.93 -33.45
N PRO A 84 47.23 -13.71 -32.76
CA PRO A 84 46.15 -14.44 -33.44
C PRO A 84 45.19 -13.56 -34.24
N LEU A 85 44.89 -12.36 -33.73
CA LEU A 85 43.98 -11.41 -34.37
C LEU A 85 44.56 -10.79 -35.64
N LEU A 86 45.84 -10.39 -35.61
CA LEU A 86 46.54 -9.82 -36.76
C LEU A 86 46.72 -10.85 -37.89
N GLN A 87 47.15 -12.08 -37.55
CA GLN A 87 47.27 -13.18 -38.51
C GLN A 87 45.96 -13.46 -39.24
N TYR A 88 44.83 -13.24 -38.57
CA TYR A 88 43.52 -13.47 -39.14
C TYR A 88 43.07 -12.35 -40.09
N GLN A 89 43.38 -11.09 -39.77
CA GLN A 89 43.13 -9.99 -40.70
C GLN A 89 43.92 -10.15 -42.00
N GLU A 90 45.12 -10.70 -41.92
CA GLU A 90 45.95 -10.98 -43.09
C GLU A 90 45.42 -12.17 -43.90
N LYS A 91 45.11 -13.31 -43.25
CA LYS A 91 44.59 -14.51 -43.94
C LYS A 91 43.18 -14.32 -44.52
N GLY A 92 42.29 -13.61 -43.83
CA GLY A 92 40.95 -13.31 -44.30
C GLY A 92 40.90 -12.40 -45.53
N ARG A 93 42.01 -11.73 -45.88
CA ARG A 93 42.18 -11.00 -47.14
C ARG A 93 42.67 -11.87 -48.29
N GLN A 94 43.16 -13.08 -48.01
CA GLN A 94 43.82 -13.97 -48.98
C GLN A 94 43.05 -15.27 -49.27
N GLU A 95 42.20 -15.74 -48.35
CA GLU A 95 41.38 -16.96 -48.57
C GLU A 95 40.05 -16.59 -49.26
N GLU A 96 39.97 -16.80 -50.58
CA GLU A 96 38.71 -16.78 -51.33
C GLU A 96 37.74 -17.84 -50.76
N GLY A 97 36.55 -17.41 -50.31
CA GLY A 97 35.47 -18.31 -49.88
C GLY A 97 35.15 -18.34 -48.38
N ARG A 98 35.85 -17.59 -47.52
CA ARG A 98 35.43 -17.33 -46.13
C ARG A 98 34.94 -15.89 -45.95
N ASP A 99 33.80 -15.58 -46.53
CA ASP A 99 33.20 -14.24 -46.48
C ASP A 99 32.60 -13.89 -45.11
N GLU A 100 32.48 -14.87 -44.20
CA GLU A 100 31.96 -14.65 -42.85
C GLU A 100 33.05 -14.75 -41.78
N LEU A 101 32.95 -13.86 -40.79
CA LEU A 101 33.64 -13.92 -39.50
C LEU A 101 32.66 -14.45 -38.47
N THR A 102 33.10 -15.40 -37.64
CA THR A 102 32.30 -15.96 -36.55
C THR A 102 32.95 -15.70 -35.20
N ALA A 103 32.14 -15.51 -34.17
CA ALA A 103 32.62 -15.41 -32.80
C ALA A 103 31.76 -16.23 -31.85
N LYS A 104 32.43 -16.91 -30.91
CA LYS A 104 31.80 -17.57 -29.77
C LYS A 104 32.16 -16.79 -28.52
N ALA A 105 31.15 -16.27 -27.83
CA ALA A 105 31.35 -15.61 -26.54
C ALA A 105 30.88 -16.51 -25.40
N HIS A 106 31.63 -16.55 -24.32
CA HIS A 106 31.25 -17.18 -23.05
C HIS A 106 31.19 -16.11 -21.97
N ALA A 107 30.03 -15.96 -21.33
CA ALA A 107 29.86 -15.07 -20.20
C ALA A 107 29.56 -15.85 -18.92
N GLU A 108 30.13 -15.39 -17.81
CA GLU A 108 29.83 -15.86 -16.46
C GLU A 108 29.59 -14.65 -15.56
N MET A 109 28.41 -14.58 -14.96
CA MET A 109 27.91 -13.40 -14.25
C MET A 109 27.52 -13.74 -12.81
N ALA A 110 27.72 -12.80 -11.90
CA ALA A 110 27.29 -12.87 -10.52
C ALA A 110 26.64 -11.54 -10.12
N TRP A 111 25.96 -11.54 -8.97
CA TRP A 111 25.41 -10.32 -8.37
C TRP A 111 26.28 -9.91 -7.18
N SER A 112 26.76 -8.66 -7.19
CA SER A 112 27.50 -8.06 -6.09
C SER A 112 26.83 -6.74 -5.70
N SER A 113 26.27 -6.66 -4.49
CA SER A 113 25.63 -5.46 -3.93
C SER A 113 24.75 -4.71 -4.95
N PHE A 114 23.81 -5.42 -5.57
CA PHE A 114 22.84 -4.91 -6.57
C PHE A 114 23.38 -4.60 -7.98
N GLN A 115 24.65 -4.88 -8.26
CA GLN A 115 25.23 -4.73 -9.60
C GLN A 115 25.65 -6.10 -10.16
N PRO A 116 25.29 -6.42 -11.42
CA PRO A 116 25.85 -7.59 -12.09
C PRO A 116 27.33 -7.34 -12.37
N VAL A 117 28.15 -8.33 -12.02
CA VAL A 117 29.58 -8.37 -12.29
C VAL A 117 29.91 -9.69 -12.94
N GLY A 118 30.77 -9.67 -13.95
CA GLY A 118 31.23 -10.93 -14.52
C GLY A 118 32.28 -10.79 -15.60
N ASP A 119 32.56 -11.93 -16.21
CA ASP A 119 33.64 -12.11 -17.15
C ASP A 119 33.09 -12.55 -18.51
N VAL A 120 33.71 -12.06 -19.58
CA VAL A 120 33.38 -12.44 -20.96
C VAL A 120 34.66 -12.86 -21.67
N SER A 121 34.65 -14.03 -22.29
CA SER A 121 35.71 -14.49 -23.18
C SER A 121 35.19 -14.71 -24.60
N VAL A 122 36.00 -14.38 -25.59
CA VAL A 122 35.63 -14.40 -27.01
C VAL A 122 36.63 -15.24 -27.78
N CYS A 123 36.14 -16.27 -28.46
CA CYS A 123 36.89 -17.07 -29.42
C CYS A 123 36.41 -16.72 -30.84
N ILE A 124 37.30 -16.22 -31.68
CA ILE A 124 37.00 -15.87 -33.08
C ILE A 124 37.31 -17.07 -33.99
N ASP A 125 36.41 -17.39 -34.92
CA ASP A 125 36.57 -18.46 -35.92
C ASP A 125 36.90 -19.84 -35.34
N GLY A 126 36.28 -20.15 -34.20
CA GLY A 126 36.27 -21.50 -33.65
C GLY A 126 37.58 -21.95 -33.01
N ARG A 127 38.49 -21.03 -32.66
CA ARG A 127 39.72 -21.36 -31.92
C ARG A 127 39.44 -21.92 -30.53
N SER A 128 40.41 -22.69 -30.02
CA SER A 128 40.36 -23.32 -28.69
C SER A 128 40.62 -22.35 -27.54
N GLU A 129 41.34 -21.26 -27.78
CA GLU A 129 41.69 -20.25 -26.78
C GLU A 129 41.09 -18.89 -27.13
N PRO A 130 40.61 -18.12 -26.13
CA PRO A 130 39.95 -16.84 -26.38
C PRO A 130 40.95 -15.74 -26.75
N GLU A 131 40.72 -15.00 -27.83
CA GLU A 131 41.58 -13.88 -28.20
C GLU A 131 41.33 -12.63 -27.36
N VAL A 132 40.10 -12.48 -26.84
CA VAL A 132 39.72 -11.38 -25.96
C VAL A 132 39.07 -11.93 -24.71
N VAL A 133 39.53 -11.46 -23.55
CA VAL A 133 38.91 -11.75 -22.26
C VAL A 133 38.76 -10.45 -21.48
N ALA A 134 37.53 -10.12 -21.10
CA ALA A 134 37.21 -9.02 -20.20
C ALA A 134 36.80 -9.59 -18.85
N HIS A 135 37.46 -9.13 -17.79
CA HIS A 135 37.19 -9.53 -16.41
C HIS A 135 36.57 -8.39 -15.61
N GLY A 136 35.69 -8.74 -14.67
CA GLY A 136 35.12 -7.80 -13.72
C GLY A 136 34.29 -6.70 -14.39
N ILE A 137 33.56 -7.05 -15.46
CA ILE A 137 32.65 -6.14 -16.14
C ILE A 137 31.48 -5.84 -15.22
N ARG A 138 31.34 -4.58 -14.81
CA ARG A 138 30.23 -4.12 -13.96
C ARG A 138 29.16 -3.45 -14.80
N PHE A 139 27.92 -3.85 -14.60
CA PHE A 139 26.76 -3.24 -15.26
C PHE A 139 25.96 -2.38 -14.27
N ARG A 140 25.39 -1.29 -14.78
CA ARG A 140 24.44 -0.45 -14.04
C ARG A 140 23.23 -0.15 -14.92
N GLY A 141 22.04 -0.17 -14.32
CA GLY A 141 20.83 0.34 -14.97
C GLY A 141 20.97 1.81 -15.30
N PHE A 142 20.39 2.23 -16.42
CA PHE A 142 20.29 3.64 -16.79
C PHE A 142 19.41 4.41 -15.80
N GLU A 143 18.31 3.79 -15.36
CA GLU A 143 17.41 4.37 -14.38
C GLU A 143 17.84 4.06 -12.93
N GLU A 144 17.62 5.03 -12.04
CA GLU A 144 17.78 4.79 -10.60
C GLU A 144 16.67 3.88 -10.07
N PRO A 145 16.99 2.92 -9.17
CA PRO A 145 15.98 2.12 -8.51
C PRO A 145 14.98 3.00 -7.76
N SER A 146 13.70 2.87 -8.10
CA SER A 146 12.60 3.58 -7.45
C SER A 146 11.40 2.65 -7.27
N PRO A 147 10.46 2.97 -6.35
CA PRO A 147 9.25 2.16 -6.15
C PRO A 147 8.42 1.96 -7.44
N ALA A 148 8.50 2.90 -8.39
CA ALA A 148 7.81 2.76 -9.69
C ALA A 148 8.34 1.58 -10.53
N ASN A 149 9.59 1.16 -10.27
CA ASN A 149 10.29 0.13 -11.02
C ASN A 149 10.36 -1.21 -10.26
N ASP A 150 9.74 -1.31 -9.08
CA ASP A 150 9.71 -2.53 -8.28
C ASP A 150 8.85 -3.64 -8.92
N THR A 151 9.22 -4.89 -8.64
CA THR A 151 8.44 -6.06 -9.07
C THR A 151 7.68 -6.67 -7.91
N ASP A 152 6.35 -6.52 -7.96
CA ASP A 152 5.42 -7.17 -7.06
C ASP A 152 5.34 -8.69 -7.34
N LEU A 153 6.37 -9.41 -6.91
CA LEU A 153 6.41 -10.88 -6.98
C LEU A 153 5.65 -11.53 -5.83
N PHE A 154 5.61 -10.85 -4.68
CA PHE A 154 5.06 -11.39 -3.46
C PHE A 154 3.68 -10.81 -3.21
N TYR A 155 2.72 -11.70 -3.04
CA TYR A 155 1.39 -11.35 -2.55
C TYR A 155 1.14 -12.08 -1.24
N LYS A 156 0.27 -11.50 -0.41
CA LYS A 156 -0.27 -12.17 0.76
C LYS A 156 -1.79 -12.03 0.74
N THR A 157 -2.47 -13.10 1.11
CA THR A 157 -3.91 -13.03 1.34
C THR A 157 -4.16 -12.41 2.71
N LEU A 158 -4.75 -11.22 2.73
CA LEU A 158 -5.24 -10.61 3.96
C LEU A 158 -6.68 -11.05 4.18
N TRP A 159 -6.89 -11.85 5.22
CA TRP A 159 -8.23 -12.20 5.67
C TRP A 159 -8.77 -11.06 6.53
N GLN A 160 -9.89 -10.48 6.12
CA GLN A 160 -10.59 -9.43 6.87
C GLN A 160 -12.02 -9.90 7.18
N PRO A 161 -12.61 -9.46 8.31
CA PRO A 161 -14.01 -9.74 8.60
C PRO A 161 -14.91 -9.19 7.49
N ASP A 162 -15.90 -9.97 7.10
CA ASP A 162 -16.91 -9.56 6.14
C ASP A 162 -17.86 -8.55 6.80
N VAL A 163 -17.79 -7.29 6.35
CA VAL A 163 -18.60 -6.17 6.85
C VAL A 163 -20.11 -6.35 6.60
N THR A 164 -20.49 -7.33 5.76
CA THR A 164 -21.90 -7.62 5.49
C THR A 164 -22.52 -8.64 6.45
N SER A 165 -21.71 -9.33 7.25
CA SER A 165 -22.16 -10.44 8.11
C SER A 165 -21.95 -10.22 9.62
N VAL A 166 -21.52 -9.04 10.04
CA VAL A 166 -21.26 -8.74 11.47
C VAL A 166 -22.24 -7.70 11.99
N SER A 167 -23.10 -8.12 12.93
CA SER A 167 -23.63 -7.21 13.95
C SER A 167 -22.43 -6.70 14.72
N ILE A 168 -21.97 -5.50 14.40
CA ILE A 168 -20.89 -4.84 15.14
C ILE A 168 -21.38 -4.82 16.59
N PRO A 169 -20.71 -5.50 17.55
CA PRO A 169 -21.05 -5.27 18.94
C PRO A 169 -20.86 -3.78 19.15
N THR A 170 -21.94 -3.08 19.48
CA THR A 170 -21.85 -1.70 19.94
C THR A 170 -20.78 -1.70 21.00
N VAL A 171 -19.65 -1.05 20.69
CA VAL A 171 -18.55 -0.79 21.62
C VAL A 171 -19.22 -0.40 22.92
N ASP A 172 -18.96 -1.16 23.99
CA ASP A 172 -19.54 -0.98 25.32
C ASP A 172 -19.66 0.52 25.64
N ALA A 173 -20.81 1.11 25.29
CA ALA A 173 -21.25 2.35 25.89
C ALA A 173 -21.62 1.89 27.28
N ASP A 174 -20.68 2.07 28.20
CA ASP A 174 -20.68 1.63 29.59
C ASP A 174 -22.14 1.37 30.04
N ALA A 175 -22.59 0.11 29.96
CA ALA A 175 -24.04 -0.18 29.93
C ALA A 175 -24.73 0.38 31.18
N HIS A 176 -23.96 0.47 32.27
CA HIS A 176 -24.34 1.05 33.55
C HIS A 176 -24.51 2.57 33.47
N LYS A 177 -23.70 3.28 32.67
CA LYS A 177 -23.87 4.71 32.37
C LYS A 177 -25.16 4.94 31.60
N VAL A 178 -25.40 4.18 30.54
CA VAL A 178 -26.61 4.33 29.71
C VAL A 178 -27.86 4.08 30.55
N GLU A 179 -27.86 3.01 31.34
CA GLU A 179 -28.94 2.68 32.26
C GLU A 179 -29.19 3.80 33.27
N ALA A 180 -28.13 4.30 33.93
CA ALA A 180 -28.25 5.36 34.93
C ALA A 180 -28.82 6.65 34.34
N LEU A 181 -28.32 7.09 33.17
CA LEU A 181 -28.82 8.29 32.50
C LEU A 181 -30.29 8.14 32.08
N GLN A 182 -30.69 6.96 31.61
CA GLN A 182 -32.09 6.67 31.27
C GLN A 182 -32.99 6.67 32.50
N ARG A 183 -32.57 6.07 33.62
CA ARG A 183 -33.31 6.10 34.89
C ARG A 183 -33.50 7.52 35.41
N MET A 184 -32.42 8.31 35.43
CA MET A 184 -32.46 9.71 35.84
C MET A 184 -33.42 10.52 34.95
N ALA A 185 -33.33 10.37 33.63
CA ALA A 185 -34.20 11.08 32.70
C ALA A 185 -35.68 10.68 32.88
N LEU A 186 -35.98 9.39 33.02
CA LEU A 186 -37.34 8.90 33.24
C LEU A 186 -37.93 9.44 34.55
N PHE A 187 -37.13 9.51 35.61
CA PHE A 187 -37.55 10.11 36.87
C PHE A 187 -37.91 11.59 36.71
N GLN A 188 -37.07 12.37 36.02
CA GLN A 188 -37.36 13.79 35.76
C GLN A 188 -38.62 13.98 34.92
N VAL A 189 -38.86 13.09 33.94
CA VAL A 189 -40.11 13.04 33.17
C VAL A 189 -41.31 12.77 34.09
N ARG A 190 -41.19 11.85 35.06
CA ARG A 190 -42.24 11.57 36.05
C ARG A 190 -42.53 12.79 36.91
N CYS A 191 -41.51 13.41 37.50
CA CYS A 191 -41.65 14.62 38.32
C CYS A 191 -42.28 15.77 37.53
N PHE A 192 -41.90 15.95 36.26
CA PHE A 192 -42.53 16.93 35.39
C PHE A 192 -44.03 16.68 35.25
N VAL A 193 -44.44 15.45 34.94
CA VAL A 193 -45.86 15.10 34.75
C VAL A 193 -46.66 15.20 36.06
N GLU A 194 -46.08 14.78 37.19
CA GLU A 194 -46.68 14.90 38.52
C GLU A 194 -46.86 16.36 38.96
N GLY A 195 -45.96 17.26 38.53
CA GLY A 195 -46.03 18.68 38.84
C GLY A 195 -47.02 19.50 37.99
N LEU A 196 -47.65 18.89 36.98
CA LEU A 196 -48.63 19.58 36.12
C LEU A 196 -49.96 19.78 36.84
N GLN A 197 -50.46 21.02 36.82
CA GLN A 197 -51.80 21.36 37.25
C GLN A 197 -52.82 21.15 36.12
N GLN A 198 -54.10 20.98 36.47
CA GLN A 198 -55.16 20.84 35.47
C GLN A 198 -55.21 22.09 34.57
N GLY A 199 -55.18 21.89 33.25
CA GLY A 199 -55.23 22.96 32.26
C GLY A 199 -53.87 23.58 31.87
N GLU A 200 -52.78 23.33 32.62
CA GLU A 200 -51.44 23.86 32.29
C GLU A 200 -50.90 23.41 30.92
N PRO A 201 -51.06 22.14 30.49
CA PRO A 201 -50.57 21.74 29.17
C PRO A 201 -51.20 22.54 28.02
N GLY A 202 -52.41 23.10 28.20
CA GLY A 202 -53.06 23.94 27.20
C GLY A 202 -52.56 25.39 27.18
N SER A 203 -51.95 25.87 28.27
CA SER A 203 -51.41 27.23 28.38
C SER A 203 -49.94 27.35 27.98
N PHE A 204 -49.20 26.23 27.92
CA PHE A 204 -47.81 26.22 27.47
C PHE A 204 -47.67 26.56 25.98
N ARG A 205 -46.46 26.96 25.56
CA ARG A 205 -46.12 27.10 24.14
C ARG A 205 -46.32 25.76 23.40
N TRP A 206 -46.71 25.82 22.13
CA TRP A 206 -47.11 24.65 21.34
C TRP A 206 -46.14 23.45 21.42
N HIS A 207 -44.83 23.68 21.43
CA HIS A 207 -43.80 22.64 21.51
C HIS A 207 -43.71 22.01 22.91
N HIS A 208 -43.89 22.79 23.96
CA HIS A 208 -43.99 22.28 25.33
C HIS A 208 -45.27 21.46 25.55
N GLN A 209 -46.39 21.81 24.89
CA GLN A 209 -47.60 20.98 24.92
C GLN A 209 -47.34 19.60 24.28
N ARG A 210 -46.66 19.59 23.13
CA ARG A 210 -46.27 18.35 22.42
C ARG A 210 -45.34 17.49 23.28
N MET A 211 -44.35 18.10 23.93
CA MET A 211 -43.44 17.44 24.86
C MET A 211 -44.17 16.84 26.07
N ALA A 212 -45.04 17.61 26.74
CA ALA A 212 -45.85 17.13 27.86
C ALA A 212 -46.74 15.94 27.44
N GLY A 213 -47.38 16.04 26.27
CA GLY A 213 -48.17 14.93 25.71
C GLY A 213 -47.32 13.70 25.39
N TYR A 214 -46.07 13.86 24.95
CA TYR A 214 -45.14 12.76 24.74
C TYR A 214 -44.76 12.11 26.08
N TYR A 215 -44.41 12.90 27.10
CA TYR A 215 -44.08 12.40 28.43
C TYR A 215 -45.20 11.62 29.09
N MET A 216 -46.44 12.11 29.02
CA MET A 216 -47.61 11.37 29.51
C MET A 216 -47.81 10.03 28.80
N ARG A 217 -47.56 9.97 27.47
CA ARG A 217 -47.62 8.72 26.71
C ARG A 217 -46.47 7.79 27.06
N LEU A 218 -45.25 8.30 27.16
CA LEU A 218 -44.06 7.53 27.53
C LEU A 218 -44.26 6.84 28.89
N LEU A 219 -44.71 7.56 29.92
CA LEU A 219 -44.96 6.96 31.23
C LEU A 219 -46.07 5.90 31.19
N ARG A 220 -47.12 6.10 30.38
CA ARG A 220 -48.17 5.09 30.17
C ARG A 220 -47.62 3.85 29.47
N ASP A 221 -46.84 4.01 28.42
CA ASP A 221 -46.27 2.90 27.65
C ASP A 221 -45.28 2.09 28.49
N VAL A 222 -44.49 2.74 29.36
CA VAL A 222 -43.61 2.06 30.32
C VAL A 222 -44.43 1.31 31.38
N LYS A 223 -45.50 1.92 31.91
CA LYS A 223 -46.40 1.28 32.88
C LYS A 223 -47.09 0.04 32.28
N ASP A 224 -47.51 0.13 31.02
CA ASP A 224 -48.19 -0.94 30.29
C ASP A 224 -47.22 -2.00 29.73
N GLY A 225 -45.90 -1.86 29.96
CA GLY A 225 -44.88 -2.80 29.50
C GLY A 225 -44.64 -2.80 27.99
N ARG A 226 -45.05 -1.75 27.28
CA ARG A 226 -44.89 -1.62 25.81
C ARG A 226 -43.48 -1.21 25.39
N ARG A 227 -42.63 -0.86 26.36
CA ARG A 227 -41.22 -0.47 26.17
C ARG A 227 -40.32 -1.58 26.70
N SER A 228 -39.76 -2.39 25.82
CA SER A 228 -38.85 -3.49 26.19
C SER A 228 -37.48 -2.99 26.68
N ASP A 229 -37.13 -1.75 26.36
CA ASP A 229 -35.88 -1.08 26.70
C ASP A 229 -35.92 -0.33 28.03
N ILE A 230 -37.09 -0.17 28.66
CA ILE A 230 -37.27 0.59 29.91
C ILE A 230 -38.09 -0.26 30.91
N PRO A 231 -37.46 -0.84 31.93
CA PRO A 231 -38.15 -1.59 32.97
C PRO A 231 -39.22 -0.74 33.71
N SER A 232 -40.42 -1.30 33.89
CA SER A 232 -41.50 -0.63 34.63
C SER A 232 -41.18 -0.44 36.11
N SER A 233 -40.23 -1.21 36.66
CA SER A 233 -39.72 -1.06 38.03
C SER A 233 -39.10 0.32 38.28
N TRP A 234 -38.53 0.95 37.24
CA TRP A 234 -37.93 2.29 37.36
C TRP A 234 -38.96 3.39 37.67
N LEU A 235 -40.25 3.15 37.39
CA LEU A 235 -41.32 4.07 37.79
C LEU A 235 -41.52 4.15 39.30
N GLN A 236 -40.87 3.27 40.08
CA GLN A 236 -40.91 3.27 41.55
C GLN A 236 -39.68 3.95 42.18
N ASP A 237 -38.75 4.45 41.37
CA ASP A 237 -37.55 5.14 41.87
C ASP A 237 -37.95 6.38 42.69
N ARG A 238 -37.30 6.57 43.84
CA ARG A 238 -37.51 7.73 44.72
C ARG A 238 -36.37 8.73 44.53
N GLU A 239 -36.57 9.96 45.01
CA GLU A 239 -35.53 11.00 44.94
C GLU A 239 -34.22 10.50 45.55
N GLU A 240 -34.26 9.74 46.66
CA GLU A 240 -33.05 9.23 47.30
C GLU A 240 -32.23 8.32 46.36
N HIS A 241 -32.89 7.42 45.63
CA HIS A 241 -32.22 6.52 44.69
C HIS A 241 -31.61 7.28 43.50
N ILE A 242 -32.27 8.35 43.05
CA ILE A 242 -31.78 9.17 41.94
C ILE A 242 -30.62 10.05 42.38
N GLU A 243 -30.61 10.52 43.62
CA GLU A 243 -29.47 11.25 44.20
C GLU A 243 -28.25 10.35 44.36
N GLU A 244 -28.43 9.08 44.75
CA GLU A 244 -27.34 8.10 44.79
C GLU A 244 -26.76 7.85 43.38
N LEU A 245 -27.63 7.64 42.38
CA LEU A 245 -27.21 7.50 40.98
C LEU A 245 -26.50 8.75 40.47
N TYR A 246 -27.03 9.93 40.79
CA TYR A 246 -26.41 11.21 40.44
C TYR A 246 -25.04 11.35 41.11
N GLY A 247 -24.90 11.03 42.39
CA GLY A 247 -23.64 11.10 43.13
C GLY A 247 -22.54 10.23 42.49
N HIS A 248 -22.92 9.06 41.97
CA HIS A 248 -21.99 8.18 41.24
C HIS A 248 -21.59 8.76 39.87
N TRP A 249 -22.56 9.31 39.12
CA TRP A 249 -22.36 9.78 37.74
C TRP A 249 -22.16 11.28 37.58
N GLN A 250 -22.04 12.05 38.67
CA GLN A 250 -21.94 13.51 38.64
C GLN A 250 -20.75 14.07 37.84
N HIS A 251 -19.75 13.25 37.58
CA HIS A 251 -18.58 13.60 36.77
C HIS A 251 -18.89 13.58 35.26
N VAL A 252 -20.01 12.97 34.86
CA VAL A 252 -20.51 12.93 33.48
C VAL A 252 -21.41 14.14 33.22
N ILE A 253 -21.11 14.87 32.14
CA ILE A 253 -21.87 16.06 31.72
C ILE A 253 -23.36 15.72 31.50
N ASP A 254 -23.65 14.60 30.84
CA ASP A 254 -25.02 14.13 30.59
C ASP A 254 -25.84 13.99 31.87
N ALA A 255 -25.25 13.49 32.96
CA ALA A 255 -25.92 13.32 34.24
C ALA A 255 -26.21 14.67 34.90
N ARG A 256 -25.26 15.61 34.82
CA ARG A 256 -25.44 17.00 35.29
C ARG A 256 -26.57 17.71 34.55
N LEU A 257 -26.59 17.57 33.21
CA LEU A 257 -27.61 18.19 32.37
C LEU A 257 -28.98 17.57 32.57
N ALA A 258 -29.09 16.23 32.62
CA ALA A 258 -30.37 15.54 32.83
C ALA A 258 -31.04 15.99 34.15
N THR A 259 -30.26 16.09 35.24
CA THR A 259 -30.76 16.56 36.53
C THR A 259 -31.10 18.06 36.52
N ALA A 260 -30.20 18.91 36.00
CA ALA A 260 -30.40 20.36 35.99
C ALA A 260 -31.60 20.78 35.14
N VAL A 261 -31.70 20.24 33.92
CA VAL A 261 -32.83 20.48 33.01
C VAL A 261 -34.10 19.92 33.62
N GLY A 262 -34.08 18.66 34.08
CA GLY A 262 -35.26 18.00 34.64
C GLY A 262 -35.92 18.77 35.78
N ARG A 263 -35.10 19.20 36.77
CA ARG A 263 -35.57 19.97 37.93
C ARG A 263 -36.17 21.34 37.56
N ASN A 264 -35.70 21.94 36.48
CA ASN A 264 -36.14 23.27 36.05
C ASN A 264 -37.17 23.25 34.91
N LEU A 265 -37.41 22.09 34.30
CA LEU A 265 -38.18 21.97 33.05
C LEU A 265 -39.59 22.55 33.18
N LEU A 266 -40.24 22.33 34.32
CA LEU A 266 -41.56 22.87 34.59
C LEU A 266 -41.55 24.39 34.78
N ALA A 267 -40.51 24.94 35.41
CA ALA A 267 -40.33 26.39 35.54
C ALA A 267 -40.09 27.05 34.17
N VAL A 268 -39.32 26.40 33.30
CA VAL A 268 -39.09 26.83 31.91
C VAL A 268 -40.39 26.80 31.10
N CYS A 269 -41.18 25.72 31.20
CA CYS A 269 -42.48 25.64 30.54
C CYS A 269 -43.45 26.75 30.98
N ARG A 270 -43.37 27.15 32.26
CA ARG A 270 -44.14 28.27 32.85
C ARG A 270 -43.54 29.65 32.55
N GLY A 271 -42.43 29.73 31.83
CA GLY A 271 -41.76 30.99 31.49
C GLY A 271 -41.06 31.69 32.66
N LYS A 272 -40.78 30.96 33.76
CA LYS A 272 -40.13 31.50 34.97
C LYS A 272 -38.60 31.48 34.90
N ARG A 273 -38.03 30.68 34.00
CA ARG A 273 -36.58 30.55 33.75
C ARG A 273 -36.33 30.34 32.27
N ASP A 274 -35.15 30.74 31.81
CA ASP A 274 -34.67 30.41 30.47
C ASP A 274 -33.91 29.08 30.47
N MET A 275 -34.08 28.27 29.42
CA MET A 275 -33.44 26.96 29.34
C MET A 275 -31.92 27.05 29.17
N LEU A 276 -31.44 28.03 28.40
CA LEU A 276 -30.01 28.22 28.15
C LEU A 276 -29.30 28.62 29.44
N GLU A 277 -29.92 29.48 30.24
CA GLU A 277 -29.43 29.88 31.56
C GLU A 277 -29.26 28.65 32.47
N VAL A 278 -30.28 27.78 32.57
CA VAL A 278 -30.22 26.54 33.36
C VAL A 278 -29.09 25.60 32.92
N MET A 279 -28.83 25.50 31.61
CA MET A 279 -27.78 24.63 31.08
C MET A 279 -26.37 25.22 31.25
N MET A 280 -26.25 26.55 31.38
CA MET A 280 -24.97 27.26 31.54
C MET A 280 -24.57 27.48 33.01
N GLU A 281 -25.53 27.47 33.94
CA GLU A 281 -25.29 27.58 35.38
C GLU A 281 -24.25 26.54 35.85
N ASP A 282 -23.27 26.97 36.64
CA ASP A 282 -22.17 26.14 37.19
C ASP A 282 -21.25 25.46 36.16
N GLY A 283 -21.17 26.00 34.93
CA GLY A 283 -20.26 25.47 33.90
C GLY A 283 -20.68 24.10 33.36
N LYS A 284 -21.97 23.73 33.42
CA LYS A 284 -22.47 22.40 33.00
C LYS A 284 -22.37 22.13 31.49
N LEU A 285 -21.90 23.10 30.69
CA LEU A 285 -21.66 23.00 29.24
C LEU A 285 -20.17 23.05 28.83
N PHE A 286 -19.23 23.27 29.76
CA PHE A 286 -17.79 23.40 29.48
C PHE A 286 -16.91 22.63 30.48
#